data_AF-B7S3D1-F1
#
_entry.id   AF-B7S3D1-F1
#
_cell.length_a   1.000
_cell.length_b   1.000
_cell.length_c   1.000
_cell.angle_alpha   90.00
_cell.angle_beta   90.00
_cell.angle_gamma   90.00
#
_symmetry.space_group_name_H-M   'P 1'
#
loop_
_entity.id
_entity.type
_entity.pdbx_description
1 polymer ?
#
loop_
_entity_poly.entity_id
_entity_poly.type
_entity_poly.pdbx_seq_one_letter_code
_entity_poly.pdbx_strand_id
1 'polypeptide(L)' 'MQEQLSREPRALPRMNILRRPDSIYDYCFEDFELVDYNPHGHISAPVAV' A
#
# COMPACT_ATOMS: atom_id res chain seq x y z
N MET A 1 -13.21 -13.04 -3.79
CA MET A 1 -13.88 -12.14 -2.83
C MET A 1 -14.11 -12.79 -1.46
N GLN A 2 -14.71 -13.99 -1.39
CA GLN A 2 -14.94 -14.70 -0.12
C GLN A 2 -13.66 -14.84 0.74
N GLU A 3 -12.54 -15.21 0.11
CA GLU A 3 -11.25 -15.38 0.79
C GLU A 3 -10.72 -14.08 1.44
N GLN A 4 -10.97 -12.90 0.85
CA GLN A 4 -10.51 -11.64 1.44
C GLN A 4 -11.35 -11.27 2.67
N LEU A 5 -12.66 -11.50 2.60
CA LEU A 5 -13.61 -11.20 3.67
C LEU A 5 -13.47 -12.15 4.87
N SER A 6 -12.89 -13.34 4.68
CA SER A 6 -12.64 -14.30 5.76
C SER A 6 -11.34 -14.05 6.54
N ARG A 7 -10.54 -13.04 6.16
CA ARG A 7 -9.26 -12.74 6.82
C ARG A 7 -9.45 -11.73 7.96
N GLU A 8 -8.88 -12.03 9.12
CA GLU A 8 -8.83 -11.09 10.24
C GLU A 8 -7.98 -9.84 9.87
N PRO A 9 -8.48 -8.62 10.11
CA PRO A 9 -7.70 -7.40 9.92
C PRO A 9 -6.42 -7.40 10.76
N ARG A 10 -5.32 -6.92 10.19
CA ARG A 10 -4.05 -6.69 10.91
C ARG A 10 -3.88 -5.20 11.19
N ALA A 11 -2.90 -4.88 12.04
CA ALA A 11 -2.52 -3.49 12.29
C ALA A 11 -2.23 -2.76 10.98
N LEU A 12 -2.70 -1.51 10.90
CA LEU A 12 -2.47 -0.68 9.72
C LEU A 12 -1.00 -0.28 9.63
N PRO A 13 -0.42 -0.24 8.42
CA PRO A 13 0.92 0.30 8.23
C PRO A 13 0.92 1.82 8.45
N ARG A 14 2.12 2.39 8.49
CA ARG A 14 2.34 3.82 8.44
C ARG A 14 3.01 4.23 7.14
N MET A 15 2.50 5.28 6.51
CA MET A 15 3.13 5.91 5.35
C MET A 15 3.82 7.20 5.79
N ASN A 16 5.13 7.26 5.64
CA ASN A 16 5.91 8.47 5.84
C ASN A 16 6.21 9.12 4.49
N ILE A 17 6.15 10.45 4.44
CA ILE A 17 6.58 11.25 3.31
C ILE A 17 7.90 11.92 3.73
N LEU A 18 9.01 11.48 3.14
CA LEU A 18 10.37 11.87 3.52
C LEU A 18 10.77 13.23 2.94
N ARG A 19 10.21 13.60 1.79
CA ARG A 19 10.49 14.86 1.08
C ARG A 19 9.19 15.55 0.68
N ARG A 20 9.19 16.88 0.63
CA ARG A 20 8.09 17.69 0.10
C ARG A 20 8.63 18.66 -0.95
N PRO A 21 8.65 18.28 -2.25
CA PRO A 21 9.06 19.15 -3.33
C PRO A 21 8.01 20.24 -3.62
N ASP A 22 8.40 21.22 -4.45
CA ASP A 22 7.56 22.37 -4.78
C ASP A 22 6.40 22.03 -5.72
N SER A 23 6.52 20.95 -6.51
CA SER A 23 5.47 20.45 -7.40
C SER A 23 5.11 19.00 -7.07
N ILE A 24 3.82 18.67 -7.21
CA ILE A 24 3.32 17.29 -7.06
C ILE A 24 3.91 16.32 -8.10
N TYR A 25 4.44 16.84 -9.21
CA TYR A 25 5.04 16.04 -10.27
C TYR A 25 6.49 15.66 -9.99
N ASP A 26 7.11 16.25 -8.96
CA ASP A 26 8.52 16.06 -8.65
C ASP A 26 8.76 14.93 -7.63
N TYR A 27 7.69 14.27 -7.15
CA TYR A 27 7.81 13.13 -6.25
C TYR A 27 8.37 11.89 -6.95
N CYS A 28 9.25 11.18 -6.27
CA CYS A 28 9.82 9.90 -6.69
C CYS A 28 9.49 8.80 -5.66
N PHE A 29 9.75 7.54 -5.99
CA PHE A 29 9.43 6.41 -5.10
C PHE A 29 10.15 6.51 -3.75
N GLU A 30 11.38 7.00 -3.76
CA GLU A 30 12.25 7.17 -2.60
C GLU A 30 11.72 8.21 -1.60
N ASP A 31 10.78 9.06 -2.00
CA ASP A 31 10.17 10.06 -1.11
C ASP A 31 9.12 9.45 -0.17
N PHE A 32 8.76 8.18 -0.37
CA PHE A 32 7.74 7.49 0.41
C PHE A 32 8.34 6.29 1.11
N GLU A 33 8.08 6.17 2.41
CA GLU A 33 8.51 5.04 3.22
C GLU A 33 7.29 4.37 3.86
N LEU A 34 7.14 3.08 3.57
CA LEU A 34 6.08 2.25 4.13
C LEU A 34 6.63 1.43 5.30
N VAL A 35 6.16 1.75 6.50
CA VAL A 35 6.60 1.13 7.75
C VAL A 35 5.51 0.20 8.27
N ASP A 36 5.91 -0.95 8.83
CA ASP A 36 5.03 -1.95 9.45
C ASP A 36 3.96 -2.55 8.50
N TYR A 37 4.27 -2.64 7.20
CA TYR A 37 3.38 -3.29 6.24
C TYR A 37 3.50 -4.81 6.28
N ASN A 38 2.54 -5.45 6.94
CA ASN A 38 2.45 -6.91 7.07
C ASN A 38 1.14 -7.45 6.44
N PRO A 39 1.01 -7.43 5.10
CA PRO A 39 -0.20 -7.86 4.43
C PRO A 39 -0.40 -9.37 4.53
N HIS A 40 -1.65 -9.80 4.34
CA HIS A 40 -1.93 -11.19 4.02
C HIS A 40 -1.42 -11.55 2.62
N GLY A 41 -1.28 -12.84 2.31
CA GLY A 41 -0.81 -13.30 1.00
C GLY A 41 -1.65 -12.77 -0.16
N HIS A 42 -0.99 -12.49 -1.29
CA HIS A 42 -1.64 -11.97 -2.50
C HIS A 42 -2.79 -12.87 -2.97
N ILE A 43 -3.94 -12.26 -3.30
CA ILE A 43 -5.08 -12.95 -3.93
C ILE A 43 -5.14 -12.50 -5.38
N SER A 44 -4.95 -13.43 -6.32
CA SER A 44 -5.06 -13.11 -7.75
C SER A 44 -6.53 -13.02 -8.17
N ALA A 45 -6.88 -11.99 -8.94
CA ALA A 45 -8.20 -11.83 -9.54
C ALA A 45 -8.06 -11.32 -10.98
N PRO A 46 -8.86 -11.82 -11.94
CA PRO A 46 -8.80 -11.37 -13.32
C PRO A 46 -9.32 -9.94 -13.45
N VAL A 47 -8.66 -9.15 -14.29
CA VAL A 47 -9.14 -7.83 -14.71
C VAL A 47 -10.06 -8.01 -15.91
N ALA A 48 -11.30 -7.53 -15.82
CA ALA A 48 -12.19 -7.47 -16.97
C ALA A 48 -11.77 -6.30 -17.88
N VAL A 49 -11.71 -6.56 -19.18
CA VAL A 49 -11.37 -5.59 -20.24
C VAL A 49 -12.65 -5.19 -20.97
#